data_AF-A0A0J6FEL0-F1
#
_entry.id   AF-A0A0J6FEL0-F1
#
_cell.length_a   1.000
_cell.length_b   1.000
_cell.length_c   1.000
_cell.angle_alpha   90.00
_cell.angle_beta   90.00
_cell.angle_gamma   90.00
#
_symmetry.space_group_name_H-M   'P 1'
#
loop_
_entity.id
_entity.type
_entity.pdbx_description
1 polymer ?
#
loop_
_entity_poly.entity_id
_entity_poly.type
_entity_poly.pdbx_seq_one_letter_code
_entity_poly.pdbx_strand_id
1 'polypeptide(L)'
;MGVITTIIAVGPLASSSAAFMCSAVQQKAVGSFLNTSIPPVARQALYYHWFLGFRNAVYLSAPCHITTLVLCFINLFSGMSNAPSMLWLGGILFTFGHMYPLRLGLEHLGLTEKAWKAKSADEGYAFVKSFVDANVQRLTFVDFPGWLCIVAAVVLGAARSN
;
A
#
# COMPACT_ATOMS: atom_id res chain seq x y z
N MET A 1 -7.87 30.04 6.62
CA MET A 1 -7.19 28.86 7.20
C MET A 1 -5.69 29.04 7.01
N GLY A 2 -4.85 28.79 8.01
CA GLY A 2 -3.40 28.91 7.86
C GLY A 2 -2.82 27.80 6.96
N VAL A 3 -1.64 28.03 6.38
CA VAL A 3 -0.95 27.04 5.52
C VAL A 3 -0.72 25.72 6.27
N ILE A 4 -0.30 25.79 7.54
CA ILE A 4 -0.08 24.61 8.40
C ILE A 4 -1.36 23.81 8.59
N THR A 5 -2.46 24.48 8.92
CA THR A 5 -3.79 23.84 9.10
C THR A 5 -4.25 23.17 7.81
N THR A 6 -3.99 23.80 6.66
CA THR A 6 -4.33 23.23 5.35
C THR A 6 -3.51 21.97 5.08
N ILE A 7 -2.18 22.01 5.27
CA ILE A 7 -1.29 20.85 5.09
C ILE A 7 -1.72 19.70 5.99
N ILE A 8 -2.09 19.98 7.24
CA ILE A 8 -2.55 18.95 8.17
C ILE A 8 -3.88 18.37 7.70
N ALA A 9 -4.84 19.19 7.30
CA ALA A 9 -6.15 18.74 6.85
C ALA A 9 -6.09 17.89 5.57
N VAL A 10 -5.28 18.28 4.58
CA VAL A 10 -5.24 17.59 3.26
C VAL A 10 -4.09 16.60 3.11
N GLY A 11 -3.04 16.69 3.92
CA GLY A 11 -1.86 15.84 3.83
C GLY A 11 -2.13 14.33 3.96
N PRO A 12 -3.09 13.86 4.79
CA PRO A 12 -3.53 12.46 4.76
C PRO A 12 -3.98 12.00 3.38
N LEU A 13 -4.67 12.85 2.61
CA LEU A 13 -5.15 12.48 1.28
C LEU A 13 -3.98 12.30 0.29
N ALA A 14 -2.99 13.20 0.32
CA ALA A 14 -1.80 13.07 -0.53
C ALA A 14 -1.01 11.78 -0.21
N SER A 15 -0.72 11.56 1.07
CA SER A 15 0.06 10.40 1.53
C SER A 15 -0.68 9.06 1.33
N SER A 16 -1.99 9.01 1.64
CA SER A 16 -2.80 7.80 1.41
C SER A 16 -3.04 7.51 -0.07
N SER A 17 -3.17 8.54 -0.92
CA SER A 17 -3.29 8.34 -2.37
C SER A 17 -2.01 7.79 -2.97
N ALA A 18 -0.85 8.27 -2.53
CA ALA A 18 0.45 7.72 -2.94
C ALA A 18 0.59 6.24 -2.55
N ALA A 19 0.20 5.90 -1.32
CA ALA A 19 0.17 4.52 -0.84
C ALA A 19 -0.78 3.62 -1.66
N PHE A 20 -2.02 4.07 -1.88
CA PHE A 20 -3.03 3.34 -2.65
C PHE A 20 -2.58 3.11 -4.11
N MET A 21 -2.05 4.14 -4.77
CA MET A 21 -1.50 4.01 -6.12
C MET A 21 -0.32 3.04 -6.16
N CYS A 22 0.57 3.08 -5.16
CA CYS A 22 1.68 2.14 -5.06
C CYS A 22 1.17 0.70 -4.99
N SER A 23 0.17 0.42 -4.14
CA SER A 23 -0.46 -0.90 -4.03
C SER A 23 -1.12 -1.37 -5.33
N ALA A 24 -1.80 -0.48 -6.04
CA ALA A 24 -2.44 -0.77 -7.31
C ALA A 24 -1.42 -1.06 -8.43
N VAL A 25 -0.36 -0.25 -8.51
CA VAL A 25 0.75 -0.47 -9.45
C VAL A 25 1.47 -1.77 -9.12
N GLN A 26 1.73 -2.04 -7.84
CA GLN A 26 2.30 -3.31 -7.37
C GLN A 26 1.45 -4.51 -7.81
N GLN A 27 0.12 -4.41 -7.67
CA GLN A 27 -0.79 -5.47 -8.11
C GLN A 27 -0.65 -5.77 -9.60
N LYS A 28 -0.62 -4.71 -10.44
CA LYS A 28 -0.52 -4.85 -11.89
C LYS A 28 0.86 -5.36 -12.31
N ALA A 29 1.91 -4.80 -11.72
CA ALA A 29 3.29 -5.09 -12.08
C ALA A 29 3.73 -6.49 -11.67
N VAL A 30 3.38 -6.94 -10.46
CA VAL A 30 3.70 -8.32 -10.04
C VAL A 30 2.72 -9.31 -10.68
N GLY A 31 1.45 -8.94 -10.82
CA GLY A 31 0.42 -9.77 -11.45
C GLY A 31 0.74 -10.15 -12.89
N SER A 32 1.48 -9.32 -13.64
CA SER A 32 1.87 -9.66 -15.02
C SER A 32 2.75 -10.90 -15.10
N PHE A 33 3.49 -11.24 -14.05
CA PHE A 33 4.28 -12.48 -14.01
C PHE A 33 3.40 -13.72 -13.96
N LEU A 34 2.12 -13.63 -13.57
CA LEU A 34 1.19 -14.76 -13.59
C LEU A 34 0.54 -14.98 -14.96
N ASN A 35 0.85 -14.16 -15.97
CA ASN A 35 0.35 -14.37 -17.33
C ASN A 35 0.84 -15.72 -17.87
N THR A 36 -0.10 -16.55 -18.31
CA THR A 36 0.15 -17.89 -18.87
C THR A 36 0.88 -17.85 -20.21
N SER A 37 0.88 -16.70 -20.89
CA SER A 37 1.65 -16.48 -22.12
C SER A 37 3.15 -16.35 -21.86
N ILE A 38 3.57 -16.12 -20.61
CA ILE A 38 4.99 -16.07 -20.24
C ILE A 38 5.44 -17.51 -19.91
N PRO A 39 6.42 -18.07 -20.66
CA PRO A 39 6.94 -19.40 -20.36
C PRO A 39 7.46 -19.51 -18.92
N PRO A 40 7.22 -20.63 -18.22
CA PRO A 40 7.65 -20.79 -16.82
C PRO A 40 9.15 -20.53 -16.61
N VAL A 41 10.00 -20.98 -17.54
CA VAL A 41 11.45 -20.76 -17.49
C VAL A 41 11.81 -19.28 -17.59
N ALA A 42 11.14 -18.52 -18.47
CA ALA A 42 11.38 -17.09 -18.62
C ALA A 42 10.95 -16.31 -17.38
N ARG A 43 9.78 -16.67 -16.80
CA ARG A 43 9.31 -16.11 -15.51
C ARG A 43 10.34 -16.35 -14.41
N GLN A 44 10.83 -17.59 -14.29
CA GLN A 44 11.80 -17.98 -13.27
C GLN A 44 13.12 -17.22 -13.43
N ALA A 45 13.59 -17.03 -14.66
CA ALA A 45 14.82 -16.31 -14.94
C ALA A 45 14.73 -14.80 -14.63
N LEU A 46 13.57 -14.19 -14.86
CA LEU A 46 13.41 -12.73 -14.79
C LEU A 46 12.93 -12.22 -13.43
N TYR A 47 12.07 -12.96 -12.73
CA TYR A 47 11.34 -12.45 -11.57
C TYR A 47 12.26 -11.89 -10.47
N TYR A 48 13.31 -12.63 -10.08
CA TYR A 48 14.20 -12.19 -9.00
C TYR A 48 14.89 -10.86 -9.30
N HIS A 49 15.51 -10.74 -10.47
CA HIS A 49 16.23 -9.52 -10.86
C HIS A 49 15.28 -8.33 -11.01
N TRP A 50 14.10 -8.56 -11.58
CA TRP A 50 13.06 -7.55 -11.64
C TRP A 50 12.59 -7.12 -10.24
N PHE A 51 12.33 -8.08 -9.36
CA PHE A 51 11.81 -7.83 -8.01
C PHE A 51 12.83 -7.08 -7.14
N LEU A 52 14.14 -7.29 -7.32
CA LEU A 52 15.16 -6.49 -6.63
C LEU A 52 15.04 -4.99 -6.94
N GLY A 53 14.84 -4.64 -8.22
CA GLY A 53 14.60 -3.26 -8.62
C GLY A 53 13.29 -2.72 -8.06
N PHE A 54 12.22 -3.52 -8.14
CA PHE A 54 10.92 -3.17 -7.61
C PHE A 54 10.93 -2.94 -6.08
N ARG A 55 11.64 -3.80 -5.32
CA ARG A 55 11.81 -3.69 -3.87
C ARG A 55 12.39 -2.34 -3.46
N ASN A 56 13.37 -1.82 -4.19
CA ASN A 56 13.97 -0.53 -3.88
C ASN A 56 12.96 0.61 -4.03
N ALA A 57 12.04 0.51 -5.00
CA ALA A 57 10.95 1.46 -5.15
C ALA A 57 9.93 1.38 -4.00
N VAL A 58 9.66 0.18 -3.46
CA VAL A 58 8.76 0.00 -2.30
C VAL A 58 9.30 0.71 -1.04
N TYR A 59 10.61 0.72 -0.83
CA TYR A 59 11.19 1.47 0.30
C TYR A 59 10.97 2.98 0.22
N LEU A 60 10.79 3.53 -0.99
CA LEU A 60 10.48 4.96 -1.18
C LEU A 60 9.03 5.29 -0.80
N SER A 61 8.11 4.34 -0.95
CA SER A 61 6.68 4.55 -0.65
C SER A 61 6.27 4.13 0.76
N ALA A 62 7.05 3.26 1.43
CA ALA A 62 6.76 2.82 2.80
C ALA A 62 6.54 3.97 3.82
N PRO A 63 7.29 5.09 3.77
CA PRO A 63 7.05 6.22 4.66
C PRO A 63 5.64 6.84 4.52
N CYS A 64 4.98 6.70 3.38
CA CYS A 64 3.63 7.26 3.16
C CYS A 64 2.60 6.73 4.16
N HIS A 65 2.71 5.46 4.60
CA HIS A 65 1.81 4.91 5.62
C HIS A 65 2.03 5.58 6.98
N ILE A 66 3.29 5.81 7.36
CA ILE A 66 3.64 6.51 8.61
C ILE A 66 3.13 7.95 8.55
N THR A 67 3.38 8.66 7.45
CA THR A 67 2.86 10.01 7.25
C THR A 67 1.33 10.05 7.31
N THR A 68 0.65 9.10 6.67
CA THR A 68 -0.81 8.98 6.73
C THR A 68 -1.30 8.81 8.16
N LEU A 69 -0.71 7.89 8.93
CA LEU A 69 -1.05 7.65 10.33
C LEU A 69 -0.88 8.91 11.18
N VAL A 70 0.29 9.53 11.12
CA VAL A 70 0.61 10.73 11.90
C VAL A 70 -0.38 11.85 11.60
N LEU A 71 -0.64 12.13 10.33
CA LEU A 71 -1.55 13.20 9.96
C LEU A 71 -3.02 12.87 10.29
N CYS A 72 -3.45 11.62 10.18
CA CYS A 72 -4.79 11.21 10.63
C CYS A 72 -4.94 11.37 12.15
N PHE A 73 -3.93 11.01 12.94
CA PHE A 73 -3.93 11.21 14.38
C PHE A 73 -3.99 12.71 14.75
N ILE A 74 -3.21 13.55 14.07
CA ILE A 74 -3.26 14.99 14.29
C ILE A 74 -4.65 15.52 13.96
N ASN A 75 -5.26 15.13 12.84
CA ASN A 75 -6.62 15.57 12.50
C ASN A 75 -7.67 15.11 13.51
N LEU A 76 -7.52 13.90 14.06
CA LEU A 76 -8.43 13.34 15.05
C LEU A 76 -8.38 14.11 16.39
N PHE A 77 -7.18 14.51 16.84
CA PHE A 77 -6.99 15.03 18.21
C PHE A 77 -6.77 16.54 18.31
N SER A 78 -6.42 17.22 17.23
CA SER A 78 -6.08 18.65 17.28
C SER A 78 -7.28 19.61 17.27
N GLY A 79 -8.48 19.11 16.95
CA GLY A 79 -9.65 19.96 16.72
C GLY A 79 -9.54 20.83 15.45
N MET A 80 -8.51 20.65 14.62
CA MET A 80 -8.30 21.43 13.39
C MET A 80 -9.18 20.97 12.22
N SER A 81 -9.73 19.74 12.29
CA SER A 81 -10.58 19.18 11.24
C SER A 81 -12.05 19.29 11.62
N ASN A 82 -12.88 19.78 10.69
CA ASN A 82 -14.34 19.77 10.80
C ASN A 82 -15.00 18.46 10.32
N ALA A 83 -14.20 17.49 9.88
CA ALA A 83 -14.68 16.19 9.43
C ALA A 83 -15.16 15.30 10.59
N PRO A 84 -16.12 14.38 10.36
CA PRO A 84 -16.48 13.36 11.35
C PRO A 84 -15.27 12.53 11.81
N SER A 85 -15.03 12.46 13.13
CA SER A 85 -13.90 11.73 13.74
C SER A 85 -13.82 10.26 13.33
N MET A 86 -14.97 9.63 13.07
CA MET A 86 -15.04 8.23 12.62
C MET A 86 -14.32 7.98 11.29
N LEU A 87 -14.20 8.99 10.41
CA LEU A 87 -13.50 8.86 9.15
C LEU A 87 -11.98 8.85 9.35
N TRP A 88 -11.46 9.68 10.26
CA TRP A 88 -10.05 9.64 10.65
C TRP A 88 -9.70 8.34 11.37
N LEU A 89 -10.58 7.87 12.26
CA LEU A 89 -10.43 6.57 12.91
C LEU A 89 -10.41 5.43 11.89
N GLY A 90 -11.30 5.47 10.90
CA GLY A 90 -11.29 4.53 9.77
C GLY A 90 -9.95 4.53 9.03
N GLY A 91 -9.45 5.71 8.65
CA GLY A 91 -8.15 5.87 8.02
C GLY A 91 -6.99 5.27 8.83
N ILE A 92 -6.99 5.48 10.16
CA ILE A 92 -5.99 4.90 11.08
C ILE A 92 -6.10 3.37 11.10
N LEU A 93 -7.31 2.83 11.33
CA LEU A 93 -7.55 1.39 11.43
C LEU A 93 -7.15 0.65 10.15
N PHE A 94 -7.55 1.17 8.99
CA PHE A 94 -7.16 0.58 7.71
C PHE A 94 -5.66 0.74 7.43
N THR A 95 -5.02 1.83 7.85
CA THR A 95 -3.56 1.92 7.70
C THR A 95 -2.83 0.87 8.56
N PHE A 96 -3.30 0.58 9.78
CA PHE A 96 -2.79 -0.55 10.58
C PHE A 96 -3.07 -1.92 9.94
N GLY A 97 -4.16 -2.05 9.19
CA GLY A 97 -4.48 -3.27 8.43
C GLY A 97 -3.38 -3.71 7.45
N HIS A 98 -2.45 -2.82 7.09
CA HIS A 98 -1.27 -3.17 6.28
C HIS A 98 -0.32 -4.16 6.97
N MET A 99 -0.46 -4.36 8.28
CA MET A 99 0.27 -5.39 9.02
C MET A 99 -0.21 -6.82 8.71
N TYR A 100 -1.43 -7.00 8.20
CA TYR A 100 -2.05 -8.31 7.98
C TYR A 100 -1.25 -9.21 6.99
N PRO A 101 -0.62 -8.68 5.92
CA PRO A 101 0.33 -9.46 5.10
C PRO A 101 1.82 -9.24 5.45
N LEU A 102 2.17 -8.66 6.61
CA LEU A 102 3.55 -8.26 6.91
C LEU A 102 4.54 -9.41 6.80
N ARG A 103 4.18 -10.60 7.32
CA ARG A 103 5.04 -11.80 7.23
C ARG A 103 5.39 -12.15 5.79
N LEU A 104 4.38 -12.16 4.91
CA LEU A 104 4.56 -12.50 3.49
C LEU A 104 5.37 -11.42 2.77
N GLY A 105 5.11 -10.15 3.10
CA GLY A 105 5.91 -9.02 2.61
C GLY A 105 7.39 -9.18 2.99
N LEU A 106 7.68 -9.48 4.25
CA LEU A 106 9.05 -9.71 4.73
C LEU A 106 9.71 -10.92 4.05
N GLU A 107 8.97 -12.01 3.82
CA GLU A 107 9.47 -13.17 3.09
C GLU A 107 9.90 -12.80 1.65
N HIS A 108 9.11 -11.98 0.97
CA HIS A 108 9.43 -11.47 -0.36
C HIS A 108 10.63 -10.52 -0.33
N LEU A 109 10.64 -9.56 0.61
CA LEU A 109 11.72 -8.60 0.76
C LEU A 109 13.06 -9.27 1.12
N GLY A 110 13.00 -10.37 1.87
CA GLY A 110 14.14 -11.19 2.28
C GLY A 110 14.57 -12.26 1.26
N LEU A 111 13.92 -12.36 0.11
CA LEU A 111 14.28 -13.35 -0.92
C LEU A 111 15.71 -13.12 -1.40
N THR A 112 16.55 -14.17 -1.28
CA THR A 112 17.91 -14.18 -1.80
C THR A 112 17.97 -14.87 -3.15
N GLU A 113 18.99 -14.56 -3.96
CA GLU A 113 19.18 -15.19 -5.26
C GLU A 113 19.34 -16.71 -5.13
N LYS A 114 20.11 -17.16 -4.14
CA LYS A 114 20.30 -18.58 -3.83
C LYS A 114 18.95 -19.26 -3.52
N ALA A 115 18.14 -18.64 -2.66
CA ALA A 115 16.82 -19.19 -2.31
C ALA A 115 15.85 -19.20 -3.50
N TRP A 116 15.93 -18.21 -4.39
CA TRP A 116 15.13 -18.18 -5.61
C TRP A 116 15.56 -19.27 -6.61
N LYS A 117 16.86 -19.40 -6.88
CA LYS A 117 17.40 -20.42 -7.79
C LYS A 117 17.15 -21.85 -7.31
N ALA A 118 16.98 -22.05 -6.01
CA ALA A 118 16.64 -23.35 -5.43
C ALA A 118 15.18 -23.75 -5.66
N LYS A 119 14.28 -22.82 -6.00
CA LYS A 119 12.87 -23.12 -6.28
C LYS A 119 12.71 -23.73 -7.67
N SER A 120 11.92 -24.78 -7.75
CA SER A 120 11.35 -25.26 -9.02
C SER A 120 10.45 -24.20 -9.67
N ALA A 121 10.10 -24.39 -10.95
CA ALA A 121 9.22 -23.46 -11.66
C ALA A 121 7.83 -23.36 -11.00
N ASP A 122 7.30 -24.45 -10.47
CA ASP A 122 6.00 -24.49 -9.80
C ASP A 122 6.04 -23.80 -8.43
N GLU A 123 7.12 -24.03 -7.66
CA GLU A 123 7.34 -23.32 -6.40
C GLU A 123 7.55 -21.81 -6.61
N GLY A 124 8.27 -21.44 -7.67
CA GLY A 124 8.45 -20.05 -8.08
C GLY A 124 7.10 -19.41 -8.44
N TYR A 125 6.27 -20.08 -9.23
CA TYR A 125 4.93 -19.61 -9.55
C TYR A 125 4.05 -19.45 -8.31
N ALA A 126 4.01 -20.47 -7.43
CA ALA A 126 3.23 -20.42 -6.20
C ALA A 126 3.68 -19.27 -5.28
N PHE A 127 4.99 -19.02 -5.20
CA PHE A 127 5.55 -17.90 -4.45
C PHE A 127 5.05 -16.55 -4.98
N VAL A 128 5.20 -16.28 -6.29
CA VAL A 128 4.69 -15.05 -6.92
C VAL A 128 3.18 -14.93 -6.72
N LYS A 129 2.43 -16.02 -6.92
CA LYS A 129 0.98 -16.02 -6.79
C LYS A 129 0.54 -15.65 -5.37
N SER A 130 1.20 -16.18 -4.35
CA SER A 130 0.88 -15.87 -2.95
C SER A 130 0.97 -14.37 -2.66
N PHE A 131 1.96 -13.67 -3.23
CA PHE A 131 2.10 -12.23 -3.10
C PHE A 131 1.00 -11.48 -3.82
N VAL A 132 0.67 -11.88 -5.04
CA VAL A 132 -0.40 -11.26 -5.84
C VAL A 132 -1.76 -11.43 -5.17
N ASP A 133 -2.04 -12.60 -4.60
CA ASP A 133 -3.27 -12.89 -3.87
C ASP A 133 -3.37 -12.03 -2.59
N ALA A 134 -2.30 -11.97 -1.80
CA ALA A 134 -2.27 -11.15 -0.60
C ALA A 134 -2.36 -9.65 -0.91
N ASN A 135 -1.69 -9.20 -1.99
CA ASN A 135 -1.70 -7.80 -2.39
C ASN A 135 -3.07 -7.38 -2.90
N VAL A 136 -3.81 -8.23 -3.64
CA VAL A 136 -5.18 -7.88 -4.07
C VAL A 136 -6.15 -7.84 -2.89
N GLN A 137 -6.00 -8.74 -1.91
CA GLN A 137 -6.78 -8.71 -0.68
C GLN A 137 -6.50 -7.42 0.10
N ARG A 138 -5.22 -7.07 0.28
CA ARG A 138 -4.83 -5.81 0.92
C ARG A 138 -5.41 -4.61 0.16
N LEU A 139 -5.24 -4.55 -1.15
CA LEU A 139 -5.76 -3.47 -1.97
C LEU A 139 -7.28 -3.29 -1.81
N THR A 140 -8.02 -4.40 -1.78
CA THR A 140 -9.49 -4.41 -1.77
C THR A 140 -10.08 -4.15 -0.39
N PHE A 141 -9.51 -4.76 0.65
CA PHE A 141 -10.09 -4.76 1.99
C PHE A 141 -9.40 -3.80 2.97
N VAL A 142 -8.24 -3.27 2.60
CA VAL A 142 -7.44 -2.39 3.45
C VAL A 142 -7.23 -1.04 2.78
N ASP A 143 -6.55 -1.03 1.62
CA ASP A 143 -6.06 0.22 1.03
C ASP A 143 -7.21 1.04 0.45
N PHE A 144 -8.12 0.39 -0.31
CA PHE A 144 -9.25 1.08 -0.92
C PHE A 144 -10.25 1.64 0.11
N PRO A 145 -10.74 0.87 1.11
CA PRO A 145 -11.62 1.42 2.14
C PRO A 145 -10.95 2.50 2.98
N GLY A 146 -9.68 2.32 3.36
CA GLY A 146 -8.91 3.33 4.10
C GLY A 146 -8.76 4.63 3.32
N TRP A 147 -8.46 4.54 2.03
CA TRP A 147 -8.40 5.69 1.13
C TRP A 147 -9.76 6.39 1.02
N LEU A 148 -10.86 5.65 0.88
CA LEU A 148 -12.21 6.23 0.85
C LEU A 148 -12.56 6.98 2.16
N CYS A 149 -12.19 6.43 3.33
CA CYS A 149 -12.37 7.13 4.60
C CYS A 149 -11.65 8.49 4.61
N ILE A 150 -10.41 8.52 4.13
CA ILE A 150 -9.59 9.74 4.10
C ILE A 150 -10.12 10.75 3.07
N VAL A 151 -10.50 10.30 1.87
CA VAL A 151 -11.15 11.14 0.86
C VAL A 151 -12.41 11.78 1.44
N ALA A 152 -13.29 10.98 2.05
CA ALA A 152 -14.52 11.46 2.65
C ALA A 152 -14.24 12.45 3.80
N ALA A 153 -13.21 12.19 4.62
CA ALA A 153 -12.82 13.08 5.70
C ALA A 153 -12.43 14.46 5.16
N VAL A 154 -11.55 14.50 4.16
CA VAL A 154 -11.08 15.76 3.57
C VAL A 154 -12.22 16.52 2.88
N VAL A 155 -13.04 15.83 2.07
CA VAL A 155 -14.13 16.47 1.32
C VAL A 155 -15.21 17.02 2.27
N LEU A 156 -15.65 16.23 3.25
CA LEU A 156 -16.69 16.65 4.20
C LEU A 156 -16.15 17.69 5.19
N GLY A 157 -14.88 17.59 5.58
CA GLY A 157 -14.21 18.60 6.41
C GLY A 157 -14.15 19.96 5.70
N ALA A 158 -13.82 19.97 4.40
CA ALA A 158 -13.83 21.19 3.60
C ALA A 158 -15.24 21.76 3.45
N ALA A 159 -16.23 20.92 3.14
CA ALA A 159 -17.63 21.35 2.97
C ALA A 159 -18.24 21.98 4.24
N ARG A 160 -17.82 21.54 5.43
CA ARG A 160 -18.27 22.08 6.72
C ARG A 160 -17.51 23.33 7.19
N SER A 161 -16.48 23.72 6.46
CA SER A 161 -15.68 24.91 6.75
C SER A 161 -16.14 26.15 5.97
N ASN A 162 -17.10 25.97 5.05
CA ASN A 162 -17.80 27.00 4.30
C ASN A 162 -19.17 27.27 4.92
#